data_AF-A0A0M3IN60-F1
#
_entry.id   AF-A0A0M3IN60-F1
#
_cell.length_a   1.000
_cell.length_b   1.000
_cell.length_c   1.000
_cell.angle_alpha   90.00
_cell.angle_beta   90.00
_cell.angle_gamma   90.00
#
_symmetry.space_group_name_H-M   'P 1'
#
loop_
_entity.id
_entity.type
_entity.pdbx_description
1 polymer ?
#
loop_
_entity_poly.entity_id
_entity_poly.type
_entity_poly.pdbx_seq_one_letter_code
_entity_poly.pdbx_strand_id
1 'polypeptide(L)'
;MGSEYEVVYGKKFLFFSEEALHMARDFATLCEKDFPVRHMAEYACKKSIWQEDIERRRIMIEHTKIVLKELVDIVNADRSPICGSQPPVILASSMQQRLTHFSMVRFIGFFFA
;
A
#
# COMPACT_ATOMS: atom_id res chain seq x y z
N MET A 1 8.46 1.38 -38.72
CA MET A 1 8.99 1.99 -37.48
C MET A 1 7.96 2.10 -36.35
N GLY A 2 6.64 2.13 -36.56
CA GLY A 2 5.69 2.20 -35.43
C GLY A 2 5.55 0.90 -34.61
N SER A 3 5.58 -0.27 -35.27
CA SER A 3 5.28 -1.56 -34.66
C SER A 3 6.39 -2.12 -33.75
N GLU A 4 7.65 -1.92 -34.11
CA GLU A 4 8.79 -2.44 -33.34
C GLU A 4 9.00 -1.66 -32.04
N TYR A 5 8.74 -0.35 -32.06
CA TYR A 5 8.82 0.51 -30.89
C TYR A 5 7.71 0.16 -29.90
N GLU A 6 6.48 -0.04 -30.35
CA GLU A 6 5.36 -0.43 -29.48
C GLU A 6 5.60 -1.79 -28.81
N VAL A 7 6.21 -2.75 -29.51
CA VAL A 7 6.58 -4.07 -28.95
C VAL A 7 7.72 -3.96 -27.93
N VAL A 8 8.75 -3.16 -28.21
CA VAL A 8 9.91 -3.00 -27.30
C VAL A 8 9.50 -2.24 -26.04
N TYR A 9 8.78 -1.14 -26.17
CA TYR A 9 8.29 -0.37 -25.03
C TYR A 9 7.19 -1.11 -24.26
N GLY A 10 6.31 -1.84 -24.94
CA GLY A 10 5.31 -2.70 -24.31
C GLY A 10 5.92 -3.86 -23.51
N LYS A 11 6.95 -4.52 -24.04
CA LYS A 11 7.70 -5.56 -23.30
C LYS A 11 8.47 -4.99 -22.12
N LYS A 12 9.10 -3.83 -22.28
CA LYS A 12 9.80 -3.14 -21.17
C LYS A 12 8.80 -2.76 -20.08
N PHE A 13 7.65 -2.18 -20.43
CA PHE A 13 6.59 -1.85 -19.47
C PHE A 13 6.07 -3.07 -18.70
N LEU A 14 5.86 -4.20 -19.38
CA LEU A 14 5.45 -5.46 -18.74
C LEU A 14 6.50 -6.00 -17.77
N PHE A 15 7.78 -5.96 -18.13
CA PHE A 15 8.88 -6.38 -17.25
C PHE A 15 8.97 -5.52 -15.98
N PHE A 16 8.85 -4.19 -16.12
CA PHE A 16 8.82 -3.28 -14.96
C PHE A 16 7.59 -3.53 -14.06
N SER A 17 6.43 -3.86 -14.66
CA SER A 17 5.25 -4.25 -13.88
C SER A 17 5.47 -5.56 -13.11
N GLU A 18 6.27 -6.49 -13.64
CA GLU A 18 6.59 -7.75 -12.97
C GLU A 18 7.59 -7.54 -11.82
N GLU A 19 8.63 -6.71 -12.02
CA GLU A 19 9.60 -6.38 -10.98
C GLU A 19 8.95 -5.61 -9.81
N ALA A 20 8.09 -4.63 -10.11
CA ALA A 20 7.32 -3.94 -9.08
C ALA A 20 6.38 -4.90 -8.31
N LEU A 21 5.81 -5.90 -8.99
CA LEU A 21 4.99 -6.93 -8.36
C LEU A 21 5.85 -7.85 -7.47
N HIS A 22 7.05 -8.22 -7.92
CA HIS A 22 8.00 -9.02 -7.13
C HIS A 22 8.41 -8.26 -5.86
N MET A 23 8.78 -6.99 -6.00
CA MET A 23 9.10 -6.12 -4.86
C MET A 23 7.94 -5.99 -3.87
N ALA A 24 6.70 -5.85 -4.36
CA ALA A 24 5.53 -5.80 -3.49
C ALA A 24 5.35 -7.10 -2.69
N ARG A 25 5.61 -8.26 -3.29
CA ARG A 25 5.57 -9.57 -2.63
C ARG A 25 6.70 -9.75 -1.62
N ASP A 26 7.91 -9.32 -1.97
CA ASP A 26 9.06 -9.35 -1.06
C ASP A 26 8.81 -8.46 0.15
N PHE A 27 8.30 -7.24 -0.08
CA PHE A 27 7.94 -6.33 1.00
C PHE A 27 6.86 -6.92 1.92
N ALA A 28 5.83 -7.56 1.36
CA ALA A 28 4.82 -8.26 2.16
C ALA A 28 5.43 -9.39 2.99
N THR A 29 6.33 -10.18 2.39
CA THR A 29 7.04 -11.27 3.07
C THR A 29 7.91 -10.77 4.22
N LEU A 30 8.67 -9.69 4.00
CA LEU A 30 9.45 -9.01 5.04
C LEU A 30 8.54 -8.49 6.16
N CYS A 31 7.37 -7.95 5.81
CA CYS A 31 6.40 -7.47 6.79
C CYS A 31 5.86 -8.59 7.68
N GLU A 32 5.67 -9.80 7.14
CA GLU A 32 5.18 -10.95 7.89
C GLU A 32 6.26 -11.64 8.73
N LYS A 33 7.46 -11.79 8.17
CA LYS A 33 8.52 -12.62 8.78
C LYS A 33 9.49 -11.81 9.64
N ASP A 34 9.87 -10.62 9.19
CA ASP A 34 11.03 -9.90 9.70
C ASP A 34 10.67 -8.57 10.36
N PHE A 35 9.43 -8.10 10.20
CA PHE A 35 9.01 -6.84 10.80
C PHE A 35 9.05 -6.93 12.33
N PRO A 36 9.76 -6.03 13.03
CA PRO A 36 10.10 -6.18 14.44
C PRO A 36 8.95 -5.77 15.38
N VAL A 37 7.72 -6.28 15.16
CA VAL A 37 6.50 -5.93 15.91
C VAL A 37 6.73 -6.03 17.41
N ARG A 38 7.33 -7.14 17.87
CA ARG A 38 7.54 -7.40 19.29
C ARG A 38 8.49 -6.37 19.92
N HIS A 39 9.62 -6.12 19.28
CA HIS A 39 10.60 -5.13 19.77
C HIS A 39 10.01 -3.73 19.82
N MET A 40 9.22 -3.35 18.81
CA MET A 40 8.52 -2.06 18.78
C MET A 40 7.47 -1.95 19.90
N ALA A 41 6.68 -3.00 20.12
CA ALA A 41 5.68 -3.03 21.19
C ALA A 41 6.33 -2.93 22.57
N GLU A 42 7.42 -3.68 22.81
CA GLU A 42 8.18 -3.59 24.05
C GLU A 42 8.78 -2.21 24.29
N TYR A 43 9.36 -1.61 23.24
CA TYR A 43 9.89 -0.25 23.32
C TYR A 43 8.78 0.77 23.63
N ALA A 44 7.63 0.67 22.96
CA ALA A 44 6.48 1.56 23.21
C ALA A 44 5.92 1.41 24.63
N CYS A 45 5.82 0.17 25.13
CA CYS A 45 5.40 -0.12 26.49
C CYS A 45 6.40 0.39 27.54
N LYS A 46 7.70 0.37 27.25
CA LYS A 46 8.75 0.94 28.14
C LYS A 46 8.77 2.47 28.11
N LYS A 47 8.56 3.09 26.95
CA LYS A 47 8.50 4.55 26.77
C LYS A 47 7.23 5.18 27.35
N SER A 48 6.27 4.35 27.73
CA SER A 48 5.11 4.72 28.53
C SER A 48 5.48 5.42 29.85
N ILE A 49 5.71 6.73 29.80
CA ILE A 49 5.76 7.59 30.99
C ILE A 49 4.42 7.52 31.75
N TRP A 50 3.36 7.05 31.08
CA TRP A 50 1.99 6.86 31.57
C TRP A 50 1.75 5.43 32.07
N GLN A 51 2.44 5.01 33.14
CA GLN A 51 2.22 3.68 33.75
C GLN A 51 0.86 3.53 34.46
N GLU A 52 0.11 4.61 34.66
CA GLU A 52 -1.01 4.59 35.60
C GLU A 52 -2.33 4.01 35.03
N ASP A 53 -2.50 3.91 33.70
CA ASP A 53 -3.74 3.39 33.13
C ASP A 53 -3.52 2.57 31.85
N ILE A 54 -3.13 1.30 32.06
CA ILE A 54 -2.97 0.29 31.00
C ILE A 54 -4.29 0.06 30.27
N GLU A 55 -5.43 0.13 30.98
CA GLU A 55 -6.75 -0.14 30.41
C GLU A 55 -7.15 0.96 29.42
N ARG A 56 -6.96 2.23 29.79
CA ARG A 56 -7.17 3.35 28.85
C ARG A 56 -6.30 3.22 27.60
N ARG A 57 -5.04 2.78 27.73
CA ARG A 57 -4.20 2.55 26.55
C ARG A 57 -4.75 1.41 25.68
N ARG A 58 -5.20 0.32 26.28
CA ARG A 58 -5.82 -0.80 25.55
C ARG A 58 -7.02 -0.31 24.72
N ILE A 59 -7.88 0.50 25.33
CA ILE A 59 -9.02 1.12 24.67
C ILE A 59 -8.57 2.00 23.48
N MET A 60 -7.57 2.87 23.68
CA MET A 60 -7.04 3.72 22.60
C MET A 60 -6.46 2.91 21.43
N ILE A 61 -5.74 1.83 21.71
CA ILE A 61 -5.21 0.93 20.67
C ILE A 61 -6.37 0.28 19.91
N GLU A 62 -7.41 -0.18 20.61
CA GLU A 62 -8.55 -0.82 19.95
C GLU A 62 -9.31 0.14 19.03
N HIS A 63 -9.57 1.37 19.48
CA HIS A 63 -10.14 2.40 18.61
C HIS A 63 -9.24 2.72 17.41
N THR A 64 -7.92 2.75 17.60
CA THR A 64 -6.97 2.98 16.52
C THR A 64 -7.04 1.85 15.47
N LYS A 65 -7.17 0.58 15.91
CA LYS A 65 -7.34 -0.55 14.98
C LYS A 65 -8.59 -0.42 14.12
N ILE A 66 -9.71 0.04 14.70
CA ILE A 66 -10.96 0.23 13.96
C ILE A 66 -10.75 1.25 12.83
N VAL A 67 -10.18 2.42 13.15
CA VAL A 67 -9.88 3.46 12.14
C VAL A 67 -8.91 2.94 11.07
N LEU A 68 -7.86 2.22 11.47
CA LEU A 68 -6.92 1.63 10.52
C LEU A 68 -7.60 0.61 9.60
N LYS A 69 -8.54 -0.19 10.13
CA LYS A 69 -9.30 -1.16 9.33
C LYS A 69 -10.14 -0.45 8.27
N GLU A 70 -10.84 0.62 8.62
CA GLU A 70 -11.62 1.41 7.66
C GLU A 70 -10.73 1.97 6.54
N LEU A 71 -9.54 2.48 6.89
CA LEU A 71 -8.57 2.96 5.90
C LEU A 71 -8.07 1.83 4.98
N VAL A 72 -7.75 0.66 5.54
CA VAL A 72 -7.34 -0.52 4.77
C VAL A 72 -8.46 -0.96 3.82
N ASP A 73 -9.71 -0.98 4.27
CA ASP A 73 -10.86 -1.37 3.45
C ASP A 73 -11.06 -0.39 2.28
N ILE A 74 -10.88 0.92 2.49
CA ILE A 74 -10.91 1.93 1.42
C ILE A 74 -9.79 1.69 0.40
N VAL A 75 -8.55 1.45 0.87
CA VAL A 75 -7.42 1.20 -0.03
C VAL A 75 -7.59 -0.11 -0.81
N ASN A 76 -8.12 -1.16 -0.18
CA ASN A 76 -8.41 -2.43 -0.84
C ASN A 76 -9.55 -2.34 -1.88
N ALA A 77 -10.42 -1.34 -1.72
CA ALA A 77 -11.46 -1.01 -2.69
C ALA A 77 -10.94 -0.17 -3.87
N ASP A 78 -9.66 0.23 -3.89
CA ASP A 78 -9.06 0.94 -5.02
C ASP A 78 -9.12 0.08 -6.30
N ARG A 79 -9.78 0.61 -7.32
CA ARG A 79 -9.92 0.00 -8.66
C ARG A 79 -9.17 0.80 -9.72
N SER A 80 -8.03 1.38 -9.35
CA SER A 80 -7.15 2.07 -10.29
C SER A 80 -6.76 1.14 -11.45
N PRO A 81 -6.82 1.61 -12.71
CA PRO A 81 -6.45 0.78 -13.85
C PRO A 81 -4.99 0.32 -13.74
N ILE A 82 -4.76 -0.98 -13.90
CA ILE A 82 -3.41 -1.57 -13.93
C ILE A 82 -3.28 -2.37 -15.22
N CYS A 83 -2.26 -2.07 -16.03
CA CYS A 83 -1.87 -2.87 -17.21
C CYS A 83 -3.07 -3.25 -18.13
N GLY A 84 -3.93 -2.29 -18.46
CA GLY A 84 -5.08 -2.50 -19.36
C GLY A 84 -6.34 -3.10 -18.72
N SER A 85 -6.31 -3.46 -17.42
CA SER A 85 -7.52 -3.80 -16.68
C SER A 85 -8.29 -2.54 -16.29
N GLN A 86 -9.61 -2.54 -16.47
CA GLN A 86 -10.49 -1.45 -16.06
C GLN A 86 -11.62 -2.01 -15.19
N PRO A 87 -11.35 -2.21 -13.88
CA PRO A 87 -12.34 -2.81 -12.98
C PRO A 87 -13.53 -1.85 -12.78
N PRO A 88 -14.73 -2.37 -12.48
CA PRO A 88 -15.89 -1.54 -12.17
C PRO A 88 -15.61 -0.70 -10.91
N VAL A 89 -15.86 0.60 -11.02
CA VAL A 89 -15.63 1.55 -9.92
C VAL A 89 -16.68 1.32 -8.82
N ILE A 90 -16.20 1.05 -7.61
CA ILE A 90 -17.05 0.79 -6.42
C ILE A 90 -16.96 1.91 -5.37
N LEU A 91 -15.93 2.76 -5.46
CA LEU A 91 -15.75 3.93 -4.61
C LEU A 91 -16.42 5.16 -5.21
N ALA A 92 -16.75 6.14 -4.37
CA ALA A 92 -17.20 7.45 -4.84
C ALA A 92 -16.17 8.04 -5.82
N SER A 93 -16.64 8.63 -6.92
CA SER A 93 -15.78 9.05 -8.03
C SER A 93 -14.62 9.98 -7.60
N SER A 94 -14.87 10.89 -6.66
CA SER A 94 -13.84 11.80 -6.13
C SER A 94 -12.76 11.09 -5.30
N MET A 95 -13.11 9.98 -4.64
CA MET A 95 -12.14 9.17 -3.89
C MET A 95 -11.32 8.31 -4.86
N GLN A 96 -11.99 7.61 -5.79
CA GLN A 96 -11.32 6.79 -6.79
C GLN A 96 -10.35 7.61 -7.63
N GLN A 97 -10.73 8.81 -8.07
CA GLN A 97 -9.85 9.69 -8.85
C GLN A 97 -8.57 10.05 -8.10
N ARG A 98 -8.65 10.36 -6.79
CA ARG A 98 -7.48 10.70 -5.99
C ARG A 98 -6.57 9.49 -5.76
N LEU A 99 -7.14 8.32 -5.50
CA LEU A 99 -6.38 7.07 -5.36
C LEU A 99 -5.69 6.71 -6.67
N THR A 100 -6.38 6.83 -7.80
CA THR A 100 -5.80 6.59 -9.13
C THR A 100 -4.68 7.56 -9.46
N HIS A 101 -4.86 8.86 -9.18
CA HIS A 101 -3.78 9.82 -9.35
C HIS A 101 -2.56 9.45 -8.49
N PHE A 102 -2.76 9.10 -7.22
CA PHE A 102 -1.68 8.69 -6.33
C PHE A 102 -0.96 7.41 -6.80
N SER A 103 -1.72 6.40 -7.23
CA SER A 103 -1.19 5.13 -7.75
C SER A 103 -0.42 5.34 -9.06
N MET A 104 -0.91 6.18 -9.97
CA MET A 104 -0.22 6.51 -11.22
C MET A 104 1.05 7.34 -11.00
N VAL A 105 1.04 8.29 -10.05
CA VAL A 105 2.23 9.08 -9.69
C VAL A 105 3.31 8.20 -9.09
N ARG A 106 2.97 7.20 -8.25
CA ARG A 106 3.95 6.21 -7.76
C ARG A 106 4.47 5.30 -8.86
N PHE A 107 3.65 4.94 -9.85
CA PHE A 107 4.12 4.24 -11.04
C PHE A 107 5.11 5.08 -11.84
N ILE A 108 4.85 6.38 -12.07
CA ILE A 108 5.76 7.31 -12.76
C ILE A 108 7.04 7.59 -11.96
N GLY A 109 6.96 7.64 -10.62
CA GLY A 109 8.12 7.89 -9.75
C GLY A 109 9.19 6.79 -9.80
N PHE A 110 8.80 5.55 -10.12
CA PHE A 110 9.74 4.45 -10.38
C PHE A 110 10.38 4.50 -11.79
N PHE A 111 9.83 5.28 -12.73
CA PHE A 111 10.41 5.44 -14.08
C PHE A 111 11.52 6.51 -14.16
N PHE A 112 11.69 7.33 -13.12
CA PHE A 112 12.65 8.44 -13.09
C PHE A 112 13.79 8.27 -12.06
N ALA A 113 13.89 7.12 -11.39
CA ALA A 113 15.01 6.76 -10.52
C ALA A 113 15.88 5.67 -11.15
#